data_AF-A0A455UB36-F1
#
_entry.id   AF-A0A455UB36-F1
#
_cell.length_a   1.000
_cell.length_b   1.000
_cell.length_c   1.000
_cell.angle_alpha   90.00
_cell.angle_beta   90.00
_cell.angle_gamma   90.00
#
_symmetry.space_group_name_H-M   'P 1'
#
loop_
_entity.id
_entity.type
_entity.pdbx_description
1 polymer ?
#
loop_
_entity_poly.entity_id
_entity_poly.type
_entity_poly.pdbx_seq_one_letter_code
_entity_poly.pdbx_strand_id
1 'polypeptide(L)'
;MGMMTALVAMGLVAPDVWPLLWPGIVLFAAHHALAKGSLFMGTSISEHLPRWPLPVIWTLLALPGISLAGAIGAGMVSKWGFKSPLYEMHHEFLIKWLSWAAIGTAALVSVALWRQWQQRQRGGSNRCQSGAWLVGILAALLTPLWLPLPEGSIAMPPIKEWVGLIWPFPAGVALATFGWLLLRPFDTKAPPAGELWWLYAGLVGATLVPIRIFSQYCVKLKAASVASARKAEGGVMGHLTRLLSTEFWLRHHASGLMMVLAILLAALLMWEG
;
A
#
# COMPACT_ATOMS: atom_id res chain seq x y z
N MET A 1 6.14 10.97 -4.51
CA MET A 1 7.17 9.94 -4.73
C MET A 1 6.83 9.03 -5.90
N GLY A 2 5.67 8.36 -5.94
CA GLY A 2 5.29 7.45 -7.05
C GLY A 2 5.45 8.03 -8.47
N MET A 3 5.06 9.30 -8.69
CA MET A 3 5.29 9.97 -9.98
C MET A 3 6.79 10.13 -10.30
N MET A 4 7.62 10.52 -9.31
CA MET A 4 9.06 10.68 -9.49
C MET A 4 9.74 9.34 -9.82
N THR A 5 9.35 8.28 -9.11
CA THR A 5 9.90 6.94 -9.37
C THR A 5 9.53 6.44 -10.75
N ALA A 6 8.29 6.69 -11.21
CA ALA A 6 7.86 6.32 -12.56
C ALA A 6 8.63 7.12 -13.64
N LEU A 7 8.85 8.42 -13.42
CA LEU A 7 9.62 9.27 -14.33
C LEU A 7 11.11 8.88 -14.39
N VAL A 8 11.72 8.55 -13.25
CA VAL A 8 13.10 8.03 -13.21
C VAL A 8 13.20 6.66 -13.88
N ALA A 9 12.24 5.77 -13.64
CA ALA A 9 12.19 4.48 -14.32
C ALA A 9 12.08 4.64 -15.84
N MET A 10 11.38 5.67 -16.32
CA MET A 10 11.34 5.98 -17.75
C MET A 10 12.73 6.26 -18.33
N GLY A 11 13.59 6.98 -17.61
CA GLY A 11 14.98 7.20 -18.02
C GLY A 11 15.81 5.91 -18.09
N LEU A 12 15.44 4.88 -17.33
CA LEU A 12 16.08 3.56 -17.39
C LEU A 12 15.55 2.70 -18.54
N VAL A 13 14.23 2.80 -18.82
CA VAL A 13 13.56 2.04 -19.88
C VAL A 13 13.86 2.63 -21.27
N ALA A 14 13.92 3.94 -21.39
CA ALA A 14 14.26 4.67 -22.62
C ALA A 14 15.31 5.76 -22.32
N PRO A 15 16.61 5.39 -22.34
CA PRO A 15 17.69 6.31 -22.01
C PRO A 15 17.72 7.58 -22.86
N ASP A 16 17.24 7.52 -24.11
CA ASP A 16 17.21 8.67 -25.02
C ASP A 16 16.29 9.81 -24.54
N VAL A 17 15.29 9.49 -23.73
CA VAL A 17 14.36 10.49 -23.16
C VAL A 17 14.98 11.18 -21.93
N TRP A 18 15.98 10.56 -21.31
CA TRP A 18 16.55 11.02 -20.04
C TRP A 18 17.09 12.46 -20.07
N PRO A 19 17.89 12.88 -21.07
CA PRO A 19 18.39 14.25 -21.17
C PRO A 19 17.30 15.32 -21.16
N LEU A 20 16.12 15.00 -21.70
CA LEU A 20 14.96 15.88 -21.77
C LEU A 20 14.12 15.84 -20.48
N LEU A 21 14.06 14.69 -19.80
CA LEU A 21 13.25 14.50 -18.60
C LEU A 21 13.89 15.02 -17.31
N TRP A 22 15.20 14.82 -17.15
CA TRP A 22 15.84 15.05 -15.85
C TRP A 22 15.68 16.49 -15.32
N PRO A 23 15.73 17.57 -16.13
CA PRO A 23 15.54 18.93 -15.62
C PRO A 23 14.11 19.12 -15.08
N GLY A 24 13.12 18.58 -15.79
CA GLY A 24 11.73 18.56 -15.36
C GLY A 24 11.51 17.76 -14.07
N ILE A 25 12.18 16.61 -13.91
CA ILE A 25 12.13 15.80 -12.70
C ILE A 25 12.76 16.52 -11.51
N VAL A 26 13.92 17.16 -11.70
CA VAL A 26 14.61 17.93 -10.65
C VAL A 26 13.75 19.12 -10.21
N LEU A 27 13.19 19.88 -11.16
CA LEU A 27 12.24 20.95 -10.84
C LEU A 27 11.03 20.42 -10.09
N PHE A 28 10.45 19.32 -10.58
CA PHE A 28 9.29 18.68 -9.94
C PHE A 28 9.64 18.25 -8.50
N ALA A 29 10.81 17.67 -8.27
CA ALA A 29 11.27 17.25 -6.95
C ALA A 29 11.42 18.44 -5.99
N ALA A 30 12.13 19.49 -6.40
CA ALA A 30 12.33 20.69 -5.59
C ALA A 30 10.99 21.37 -5.26
N HIS A 31 10.17 21.63 -6.28
CA HIS A 31 8.85 22.24 -6.12
C HIS A 31 7.97 21.41 -5.19
N HIS A 32 7.88 20.10 -5.43
CA HIS A 32 7.02 19.20 -4.66
C HIS A 32 7.45 19.10 -3.19
N ALA A 33 8.76 19.11 -2.90
CA ALA A 33 9.26 19.14 -1.53
C ALA A 33 8.85 20.44 -0.80
N LEU A 34 9.04 21.60 -1.44
CA LEU A 34 8.70 22.91 -0.86
C LEU A 34 7.19 23.11 -0.71
N ALA A 35 6.40 22.70 -1.71
CA ALA A 35 4.95 22.78 -1.66
C ALA A 35 4.39 21.90 -0.54
N LYS A 36 4.89 20.67 -0.37
CA LYS A 36 4.52 19.81 0.76
C LYS A 36 4.96 20.38 2.10
N GLY A 37 6.19 20.88 2.20
CA GLY A 37 6.67 21.56 3.40
C GLY A 37 5.77 22.72 3.80
N SER A 38 5.32 23.51 2.83
CA SER A 38 4.39 24.63 3.04
C SER A 38 2.99 24.18 3.47
N LEU A 39 2.50 23.04 2.94
CA LEU A 39 1.24 22.43 3.40
C LEU A 39 1.34 21.95 4.84
N PHE A 40 2.47 21.33 5.23
CA PHE A 40 2.70 20.90 6.62
C PHE A 40 2.83 22.09 7.57
N MET A 41 3.56 23.14 7.21
CA MET A 41 3.58 24.38 8.00
C MET A 41 2.18 25.01 8.11
N GLY A 42 1.37 24.86 7.05
CA GLY A 42 -0.02 25.31 7.00
C GLY A 42 -0.95 24.65 8.04
N THR A 43 -0.65 23.44 8.53
CA THR A 43 -1.47 22.81 9.59
C THR A 43 -1.41 23.63 10.87
N SER A 44 -0.22 24.06 11.27
CA SER A 44 -0.04 24.89 12.45
C SER A 44 -0.62 26.30 12.27
N ILE A 45 -0.63 26.85 11.04
CA ILE A 45 -1.34 28.10 10.71
C ILE A 45 -2.85 27.94 10.87
N SER A 46 -3.43 26.80 10.49
CA SER A 46 -4.87 26.54 10.64
C SER A 46 -5.30 26.31 12.10
N GLU A 47 -4.40 25.76 12.93
CA GLU A 47 -4.60 25.64 14.38
C GLU A 47 -4.48 27.00 15.06
N HIS A 48 -3.53 27.83 14.64
CA HIS A 48 -3.27 29.14 15.23
C HIS A 48 -3.49 30.23 14.18
N LEU A 49 -4.76 30.56 13.91
CA LEU A 49 -5.10 31.47 12.81
C LEU A 49 -4.50 32.88 13.00
N PRO A 50 -3.77 33.42 12.00
CA PRO A 50 -3.31 34.80 12.01
C PRO A 50 -4.49 35.77 11.89
N ARG A 51 -4.27 37.04 12.27
CA ARG A 51 -5.29 38.11 12.25
C ARG A 51 -5.59 38.64 10.84
N TRP A 52 -5.66 37.75 9.85
CA TRP A 52 -5.98 38.07 8.46
C TRP A 52 -7.42 37.64 8.16
N PRO A 53 -8.05 38.21 7.11
CA PRO A 53 -9.37 37.76 6.69
C PRO A 53 -9.31 36.27 6.29
N LEU A 54 -10.29 35.49 6.79
CA LEU A 54 -10.37 34.04 6.53
C LEU A 54 -10.22 33.68 5.04
N PRO A 55 -10.88 34.35 4.08
CA PRO A 55 -10.72 34.02 2.66
C PRO A 55 -9.28 34.08 2.17
N VAL A 56 -8.47 35.01 2.69
CA VAL A 56 -7.06 35.15 2.31
C VAL A 56 -6.24 33.98 2.87
N ILE A 57 -6.45 33.63 4.14
CA ILE A 57 -5.73 32.50 4.77
C ILE A 57 -6.03 31.20 4.03
N TRP A 58 -7.29 30.94 3.69
CA TRP A 58 -7.68 29.71 2.99
C TRP A 58 -7.22 29.66 1.54
N THR A 59 -7.22 30.80 0.85
CA THR A 59 -6.59 30.89 -0.48
C THR A 59 -5.11 30.57 -0.39
N LEU A 60 -4.39 31.13 0.60
CA LEU A 60 -2.95 30.86 0.80
C LEU A 60 -2.66 29.42 1.24
N LEU A 61 -3.51 28.80 2.07
CA LEU A 61 -3.42 27.39 2.44
C LEU A 61 -3.66 26.47 1.24
N ALA A 62 -4.58 26.84 0.35
CA ALA A 62 -4.84 26.09 -0.87
C ALA A 62 -3.73 26.22 -1.90
N LEU A 63 -3.04 27.37 -1.95
CA LEU A 63 -2.13 27.74 -3.04
C LEU A 63 -1.00 26.72 -3.29
N PRO A 64 -0.26 26.21 -2.27
CA PRO A 64 0.72 25.14 -2.47
C PRO A 64 0.08 23.86 -2.99
N GLY A 65 -1.13 23.55 -2.56
CA GLY A 65 -1.88 22.38 -2.99
C GLY A 65 -2.32 22.44 -4.45
N ILE A 66 -2.81 23.61 -4.90
CA ILE A 66 -3.17 23.89 -6.30
C ILE A 66 -1.92 23.79 -7.18
N SER A 67 -0.79 24.33 -6.71
CA SER A 67 0.48 24.20 -7.42
C SER A 67 0.97 22.74 -7.44
N LEU A 68 0.88 22.00 -6.33
CA LEU A 68 1.28 20.59 -6.24
C LEU A 68 0.48 19.68 -7.20
N ALA A 69 -0.80 19.99 -7.45
CA ALA A 69 -1.62 19.31 -8.45
C ALA A 69 -1.22 19.64 -9.91
N GLY A 70 -0.32 20.62 -10.07
CA GLY A 70 0.23 21.07 -11.35
C GLY A 70 -0.66 22.07 -12.08
N ALA A 71 -1.53 22.80 -11.37
CA ALA A 71 -2.46 23.73 -11.99
C ALA A 71 -1.90 25.17 -12.13
N ILE A 72 -0.94 25.55 -11.28
CA ILE A 72 -0.37 26.91 -11.27
C ILE A 72 1.14 26.89 -10.96
N GLY A 73 1.83 27.99 -11.32
CA GLY A 73 3.21 28.28 -10.93
C GLY A 73 4.22 27.19 -11.31
N ALA A 74 5.18 26.96 -10.43
CA ALA A 74 6.18 25.89 -10.54
C ALA A 74 5.60 24.50 -10.81
N GLY A 75 4.44 24.19 -10.25
CA GLY A 75 3.76 22.93 -10.48
C GLY A 75 3.31 22.73 -11.92
N MET A 76 2.78 23.78 -12.56
CA MET A 76 2.40 23.73 -13.97
C MET A 76 3.64 23.60 -14.87
N VAL A 77 4.68 24.37 -14.58
CA VAL A 77 5.95 24.35 -15.33
C VAL A 77 6.65 23.01 -15.21
N SER A 78 6.77 22.45 -14.01
CA SER A 78 7.37 21.12 -13.80
C SER A 78 6.59 20.01 -14.48
N LYS A 79 5.25 20.05 -14.39
CA LYS A 79 4.37 19.09 -15.08
C LYS A 79 4.54 19.14 -16.59
N TRP A 80 4.66 20.33 -17.16
CA TRP A 80 4.97 20.51 -18.57
C TRP A 80 6.36 19.94 -18.91
N GLY A 81 7.37 20.23 -18.07
CA GLY A 81 8.76 19.81 -18.28
C GLY A 81 8.97 18.31 -18.45
N PHE A 82 8.14 17.46 -17.84
CA PHE A 82 8.15 16.03 -18.12
C PHE A 82 7.03 15.56 -19.07
N LYS A 83 5.92 16.29 -19.22
CA LYS A 83 4.82 15.89 -20.11
C LYS A 83 5.17 16.09 -21.59
N SER A 84 5.85 17.18 -21.97
CA SER A 84 6.22 17.44 -23.39
C SER A 84 7.13 16.35 -23.94
N PRO A 85 8.26 16.00 -23.28
CA PRO A 85 9.15 14.96 -23.80
C PRO A 85 8.49 13.59 -23.89
N LEU A 86 7.64 13.23 -22.91
CA LEU A 86 6.90 11.97 -22.94
C LEU A 86 5.87 11.92 -24.08
N TYR A 87 5.32 13.06 -24.47
CA TYR A 87 4.32 13.12 -25.54
C TYR A 87 5.01 13.00 -26.91
N GLU A 88 6.12 13.73 -27.09
CA GLU A 88 6.96 13.66 -28.30
C GLU A 88 7.54 12.26 -28.52
N MET A 89 7.86 11.54 -27.45
CA MET A 89 8.39 10.18 -27.49
C MET A 89 7.30 9.09 -27.40
N HIS A 90 6.04 9.44 -27.64
CA HIS A 90 4.89 8.51 -27.72
C HIS A 90 4.62 7.66 -26.45
N HIS A 91 4.99 8.13 -25.26
CA HIS A 91 4.74 7.46 -23.98
C HIS A 91 3.40 7.87 -23.34
N GLU A 92 2.32 7.88 -24.14
CA GLU A 92 1.01 8.37 -23.73
C GLU A 92 0.39 7.61 -22.55
N PHE A 93 0.68 6.32 -22.43
CA PHE A 93 0.17 5.51 -21.32
C PHE A 93 0.67 6.03 -19.97
N LEU A 94 1.95 6.39 -19.87
CA LEU A 94 2.52 6.98 -18.66
C LEU A 94 1.89 8.35 -18.37
N ILE A 95 1.68 9.18 -19.40
CA ILE A 95 1.00 10.49 -19.26
C ILE A 95 -0.42 10.33 -18.69
N LYS A 96 -1.17 9.31 -19.12
CA LYS A 96 -2.50 8.99 -18.59
C LYS A 96 -2.42 8.68 -17.10
N TRP A 97 -1.51 7.80 -16.67
CA TRP A 97 -1.33 7.48 -15.25
C TRP A 97 -0.87 8.67 -14.41
N LEU A 98 0.04 9.49 -14.92
CA LEU A 98 0.47 10.72 -14.24
C LEU A 98 -0.70 11.71 -14.10
N SER A 99 -1.60 11.77 -15.07
CA SER A 99 -2.82 12.60 -14.99
C SER A 99 -3.77 12.08 -13.90
N TRP A 100 -4.00 10.76 -13.84
CA TRP A 100 -4.76 10.15 -12.73
C TRP A 100 -4.11 10.38 -11.36
N ALA A 101 -2.79 10.32 -11.28
CA ALA A 101 -2.06 10.63 -10.05
C ALA A 101 -2.23 12.11 -9.63
N ALA A 102 -2.30 13.03 -10.60
CA ALA A 102 -2.59 14.43 -10.33
C ALA A 102 -4.03 14.65 -9.81
N ILE A 103 -5.02 13.94 -10.37
CA ILE A 103 -6.40 13.92 -9.84
C ILE A 103 -6.41 13.46 -8.39
N GLY A 104 -5.73 12.34 -8.09
CA GLY A 104 -5.63 11.81 -6.74
C GLY A 104 -4.95 12.78 -5.76
N THR A 105 -3.90 13.48 -6.22
CA THR A 105 -3.22 14.51 -5.42
C THR A 105 -4.15 15.67 -5.10
N ALA A 106 -4.89 16.19 -6.09
CA ALA A 106 -5.86 17.25 -5.89
C ALA A 106 -6.97 16.82 -4.92
N ALA A 107 -7.52 15.62 -5.07
CA ALA A 107 -8.55 15.09 -4.18
C ALA A 107 -8.06 14.98 -2.72
N LEU A 108 -6.86 14.45 -2.48
CA LEU A 108 -6.27 14.32 -1.15
C LEU A 108 -6.01 15.68 -0.50
N VAL A 109 -5.48 16.64 -1.27
CA VAL A 109 -5.26 18.02 -0.79
C VAL A 109 -6.60 18.69 -0.45
N SER A 110 -7.64 18.50 -1.26
CA SER A 110 -8.98 19.02 -0.95
C SER A 110 -9.52 18.44 0.34
N VAL A 111 -9.38 17.14 0.57
CA VAL A 111 -9.78 16.48 1.82
C VAL A 111 -8.95 17.00 3.01
N ALA A 112 -7.63 17.21 2.83
CA ALA A 112 -6.78 17.75 3.88
C ALA A 112 -7.22 19.18 4.29
N LEU A 113 -7.44 20.07 3.31
CA LEU A 113 -7.93 21.43 3.55
C LEU A 113 -9.31 21.44 4.19
N TRP A 114 -10.20 20.53 3.79
CA TRP A 114 -11.50 20.33 4.42
C TRP A 114 -11.34 20.02 5.91
N ARG A 115 -10.49 19.03 6.26
CA ARG A 115 -10.27 18.64 7.65
C ARG A 115 -9.67 19.78 8.46
N GLN A 116 -8.69 20.49 7.91
CA GLN A 116 -8.13 21.68 8.53
C GLN A 116 -9.21 22.75 8.76
N TRP A 117 -10.15 22.91 7.82
CA TRP A 117 -11.25 23.86 7.97
C TRP A 117 -12.14 23.49 9.17
N GLN A 118 -12.44 22.21 9.36
CA GLN A 118 -13.26 21.74 10.48
C GLN A 118 -12.53 21.81 11.83
N GLN A 119 -11.20 21.64 11.84
CA GLN A 119 -10.39 21.60 13.06
C GLN A 119 -9.78 22.96 13.44
N ARG A 120 -10.10 24.02 12.70
CA ARG A 120 -9.53 25.36 12.90
C ARG A 120 -9.76 25.89 14.32
N GLN A 121 -8.75 26.52 14.90
CA GLN A 121 -8.90 27.27 16.15
C GLN A 121 -8.51 28.75 15.94
N ARG A 122 -9.13 29.63 16.72
CA ARG A 122 -8.90 31.08 16.62
C ARG A 122 -7.86 31.50 17.64
N GLY A 123 -6.89 32.30 17.18
CA GLY A 123 -5.89 32.94 18.04
C GLY A 123 -4.56 32.17 18.13
N GLY A 124 -3.52 32.85 18.59
CA GLY A 124 -2.21 32.23 18.89
C GLY A 124 -1.17 32.22 17.77
N SER A 125 -1.45 32.79 16.59
CA SER A 125 -0.46 32.78 15.48
C SER A 125 0.74 33.68 15.75
N ASN A 126 1.96 33.15 15.59
CA ASN A 126 3.19 33.94 15.64
C ASN A 126 3.48 34.58 14.26
N ARG A 127 3.84 35.87 14.25
CA ARG A 127 4.23 36.59 13.02
C ARG A 127 5.41 35.94 12.31
N CYS A 128 6.40 35.45 13.05
CA CYS A 128 7.56 34.78 12.46
C CYS A 128 7.16 33.48 11.75
N GLN A 129 6.22 32.74 12.32
CA GLN A 129 5.70 31.50 11.73
C GLN A 129 4.91 31.79 10.45
N SER A 130 4.04 32.80 10.47
CA SER A 130 3.29 33.22 9.28
C SER A 130 4.23 33.72 8.17
N GLY A 131 5.30 34.45 8.53
CA GLY A 131 6.33 34.90 7.59
C GLY A 131 7.10 33.74 6.96
N ALA A 132 7.59 32.79 7.76
CA ALA A 132 8.29 31.61 7.26
C ALA A 132 7.40 30.76 6.32
N TRP A 133 6.11 30.61 6.68
CA TRP A 133 5.14 29.93 5.84
C TRP A 133 4.92 30.64 4.50
N LEU A 134 4.75 31.97 4.49
CA LEU A 134 4.64 32.74 3.25
C LEU A 134 5.89 32.61 2.37
N VAL A 135 7.07 32.68 2.96
CA VAL A 135 8.34 32.47 2.24
C VAL A 135 8.38 31.06 1.63
N GLY A 136 7.91 30.04 2.36
CA GLY A 136 7.78 28.68 1.85
C GLY A 136 6.85 28.60 0.63
N ILE A 137 5.68 29.24 0.68
CA ILE A 137 4.74 29.30 -0.44
C ILE A 137 5.39 29.96 -1.66
N LEU A 138 6.01 31.13 -1.47
CA LEU A 138 6.66 31.87 -2.54
C LEU A 138 7.82 31.07 -3.14
N ALA A 139 8.68 30.49 -2.31
CA ALA A 139 9.77 29.64 -2.75
C ALA A 139 9.25 28.44 -3.57
N ALA A 140 8.17 27.80 -3.13
CA ALA A 140 7.54 26.69 -3.85
C ALA A 140 6.98 27.13 -5.21
N LEU A 141 6.26 28.25 -5.29
CA LEU A 141 5.65 28.74 -6.53
C LEU A 141 6.66 29.27 -7.54
N LEU A 142 7.74 29.88 -7.05
CA LEU A 142 8.78 30.52 -7.85
C LEU A 142 9.99 29.61 -8.07
N THR A 143 9.90 28.31 -7.76
CA THR A 143 10.99 27.33 -7.97
C THR A 143 11.69 27.46 -9.33
N PRO A 144 11.00 27.62 -10.48
CA PRO A 144 11.64 27.76 -11.78
C PRO A 144 12.54 29.00 -11.93
N LEU A 145 12.36 30.02 -11.09
CA LEU A 145 13.09 31.29 -11.21
C LEU A 145 14.45 31.28 -10.49
N TRP A 146 14.60 30.45 -9.45
CA TRP A 146 15.80 30.45 -8.62
C TRP A 146 16.53 29.10 -8.60
N LEU A 147 15.89 28.01 -9.04
CA LEU A 147 16.53 26.70 -9.11
C LEU A 147 17.48 26.66 -10.32
N PRO A 148 18.80 26.42 -10.12
CA PRO A 148 19.75 26.41 -11.21
C PRO A 148 19.54 25.17 -12.09
N LEU A 149 19.06 25.39 -13.30
CA LEU A 149 18.84 24.36 -14.31
C LEU A 149 19.52 24.76 -15.63
N PRO A 150 19.85 23.81 -16.51
CA PRO A 150 20.48 24.13 -17.79
C PRO A 150 19.65 25.13 -18.58
N GLU A 151 20.30 26.08 -19.25
CA GLU A 151 19.61 27.10 -20.05
C GLU A 151 18.76 26.45 -21.15
N GLY A 152 17.55 26.96 -21.34
CA GLY A 152 16.59 26.43 -22.32
C GLY A 152 15.94 25.08 -21.95
N SER A 153 16.33 24.44 -20.84
CA SER A 153 15.77 23.13 -20.44
C SER A 153 14.33 23.18 -19.93
N ILE A 154 13.89 24.34 -19.44
CA ILE A 154 12.53 24.54 -18.93
C ILE A 154 11.88 25.71 -19.66
N ALA A 155 10.80 25.40 -20.38
CA ALA A 155 9.96 26.37 -21.04
C ALA A 155 8.62 26.52 -20.33
N MET A 156 8.03 27.72 -20.41
CA MET A 156 6.64 27.92 -20.02
C MET A 156 5.73 27.17 -21.00
N PRO A 157 4.72 26.42 -20.52
CA PRO A 157 3.78 25.75 -21.41
C PRO A 157 3.02 26.75 -22.29
N PRO A 158 2.81 26.43 -23.58
CA PRO A 158 2.01 27.28 -24.46
C PRO A 158 0.55 27.29 -24.00
N ILE A 159 -0.15 28.41 -24.21
CA ILE A 159 -1.52 28.65 -23.69
C ILE A 159 -2.50 27.54 -24.10
N LYS A 160 -2.34 26.98 -25.31
CA LYS A 160 -3.17 25.87 -25.83
C LYS A 160 -3.13 24.61 -24.94
N GLU A 161 -2.03 24.38 -24.23
CA GLU A 161 -1.84 23.20 -23.39
C GLU A 161 -2.32 23.41 -21.95
N TRP A 162 -2.65 24.64 -21.56
CA TRP A 162 -3.02 24.97 -20.18
C TRP A 162 -4.24 24.19 -19.72
N VAL A 163 -5.26 24.08 -20.57
CA VAL A 163 -6.46 23.29 -20.28
C VAL A 163 -6.07 21.83 -20.01
N GLY A 164 -5.18 21.27 -20.83
CA GLY A 164 -4.65 19.91 -20.70
C GLY A 164 -3.78 19.67 -19.47
N LEU A 165 -3.27 20.72 -18.84
CA LEU A 165 -2.48 20.66 -17.60
C LEU A 165 -3.34 20.89 -16.35
N ILE A 166 -4.31 21.81 -16.44
CA ILE A 166 -5.13 22.29 -15.33
C ILE A 166 -6.26 21.32 -15.02
N TRP A 167 -6.90 20.68 -16.01
CA TRP A 167 -8.12 19.87 -15.81
C TRP A 167 -8.06 18.78 -14.72
N PRO A 168 -6.91 18.14 -14.39
CA PRO A 168 -6.86 17.16 -13.31
C PRO A 168 -7.18 17.75 -11.94
N PHE A 169 -6.91 19.05 -11.75
CA PHE A 169 -7.20 19.76 -10.52
C PHE A 169 -8.71 19.87 -10.23
N PRO A 170 -9.55 20.49 -11.08
CA PRO A 170 -10.99 20.53 -10.85
C PRO A 170 -11.61 19.12 -10.84
N ALA A 171 -11.08 18.15 -11.60
CA ALA A 171 -11.52 16.76 -11.53
C ALA A 171 -11.28 16.13 -10.13
N GLY A 172 -10.12 16.37 -9.52
CA GLY A 172 -9.82 15.90 -8.16
C GLY A 172 -10.66 16.60 -7.09
N VAL A 173 -10.90 17.91 -7.25
CA VAL A 173 -11.82 18.66 -6.37
C VAL A 173 -13.23 18.09 -6.48
N ALA A 174 -13.73 17.84 -7.71
CA ALA A 174 -15.04 17.24 -7.95
C ALA A 174 -15.15 15.82 -7.36
N LEU A 175 -14.08 15.03 -7.43
CA LEU A 175 -14.04 13.71 -6.81
C LEU A 175 -14.15 13.80 -5.28
N ALA A 176 -13.45 14.75 -4.66
CA ALA A 176 -13.52 14.98 -3.22
C ALA A 176 -14.92 15.47 -2.78
N THR A 177 -15.53 16.38 -3.54
CA THR A 177 -16.89 16.87 -3.25
C THR A 177 -17.94 15.79 -3.45
N PHE A 178 -17.81 14.97 -4.49
CA PHE A 178 -18.70 13.82 -4.73
C PHE A 178 -18.58 12.78 -3.60
N GLY A 179 -17.35 12.46 -3.17
CA GLY A 179 -17.12 11.60 -2.01
C GLY A 179 -17.78 12.13 -0.74
N TRP A 180 -17.70 13.45 -0.50
CA TRP A 180 -18.41 14.08 0.61
C TRP A 180 -19.94 13.96 0.49
N LEU A 181 -20.52 14.21 -0.69
CA LEU A 181 -21.98 14.11 -0.90
C LEU A 181 -22.49 12.69 -0.61
N LEU A 182 -21.73 11.66 -0.97
CA LEU A 182 -22.05 10.26 -0.68
C LEU A 182 -21.92 9.90 0.81
N LEU A 183 -20.98 10.53 1.53
CA LEU A 183 -20.74 10.26 2.95
C LEU A 183 -21.59 11.12 3.89
N ARG A 184 -22.18 12.22 3.39
CA ARG A 184 -23.10 13.10 4.11
C ARG A 184 -24.21 12.39 4.92
N PRO A 185 -24.89 11.34 4.41
CA PRO A 185 -25.94 10.64 5.18
C PRO A 185 -25.41 9.85 6.40
N PHE A 186 -24.10 9.60 6.49
CA PHE A 186 -23.51 8.77 7.56
C PHE A 186 -22.97 9.57 8.76
N ASP A 187 -23.36 10.84 8.91
CA ASP A 187 -22.98 11.77 9.99
C ASP A 187 -21.46 11.77 10.33
N THR A 188 -20.62 11.65 9.30
CA THR A 188 -19.18 11.69 9.47
C THR A 188 -18.74 13.12 9.73
N LYS A 189 -18.46 13.46 11.00
CA LYS A 189 -17.99 14.80 11.42
C LYS A 189 -16.76 15.30 10.65
N ALA A 190 -15.90 14.39 10.18
CA ALA A 190 -14.80 14.70 9.28
C ALA A 190 -14.65 13.60 8.23
N PRO A 191 -14.28 13.93 6.97
CA PRO A 191 -13.91 12.91 6.01
C PRO A 191 -12.76 12.06 6.59
N PRO A 192 -12.76 10.73 6.35
CA PRO A 192 -11.70 9.87 6.84
C PRO A 192 -10.33 10.43 6.40
N ALA A 193 -9.31 10.28 7.24
CA ALA A 193 -7.96 10.61 6.84
C ALA A 193 -7.69 9.93 5.49
N GLY A 194 -7.21 10.67 4.49
CA GLY A 194 -7.14 10.28 3.08
C GLY A 194 -6.24 9.07 2.76
N GLU A 195 -5.92 8.27 3.77
CA GLU A 195 -5.31 6.97 3.62
C GLU A 195 -6.38 6.02 3.07
N LEU A 196 -6.17 5.47 1.87
CA LEU A 196 -6.89 4.29 1.38
C LEU A 196 -6.72 3.05 2.30
N TRP A 197 -5.98 3.21 3.41
CA TRP A 197 -5.77 2.20 4.44
C TRP A 197 -7.07 1.56 4.91
N TRP A 198 -8.17 2.29 5.04
CA TRP A 198 -9.44 1.68 5.48
C TRP A 198 -10.01 0.68 4.46
N LEU A 199 -9.89 0.98 3.15
CA LEU A 199 -10.27 0.04 2.08
C LEU A 199 -9.32 -1.16 2.04
N TYR A 200 -8.02 -0.89 2.12
CA TYR A 200 -7.00 -1.94 2.13
C TYR A 200 -7.13 -2.85 3.35
N ALA A 201 -7.27 -2.30 4.55
CA ALA A 201 -7.49 -3.04 5.79
C ALA A 201 -8.82 -3.80 5.77
N GLY A 202 -9.87 -3.25 5.17
CA GLY A 202 -11.13 -3.95 4.94
C GLY A 202 -10.95 -5.17 4.02
N LEU A 203 -10.25 -5.00 2.90
CA LEU A 203 -9.98 -6.07 1.94
C LEU A 203 -9.06 -7.16 2.53
N VAL A 204 -8.00 -6.75 3.23
CA VAL A 204 -7.07 -7.63 3.93
C VAL A 204 -7.78 -8.36 5.08
N GLY A 205 -8.63 -7.68 5.84
CA GLY A 205 -9.46 -8.30 6.87
C GLY A 205 -10.41 -9.34 6.28
N ALA A 206 -11.12 -9.00 5.21
CA ALA A 206 -12.06 -9.89 4.52
C ALA A 206 -11.38 -11.13 3.93
N THR A 207 -10.10 -11.04 3.55
CA THR A 207 -9.32 -12.17 2.99
C THR A 207 -8.60 -12.99 4.06
N LEU A 208 -8.04 -12.37 5.09
CA LEU A 208 -7.30 -13.08 6.14
C LEU A 208 -8.21 -13.86 7.10
N VAL A 209 -9.43 -13.40 7.36
CA VAL A 209 -10.40 -14.10 8.21
C VAL A 209 -10.72 -15.51 7.68
N PRO A 210 -11.16 -15.70 6.42
CA PRO A 210 -11.44 -17.04 5.89
C PRO A 210 -10.18 -17.91 5.80
N ILE A 211 -9.01 -17.34 5.49
CA ILE A 211 -7.73 -18.08 5.47
C ILE A 211 -7.39 -18.63 6.86
N ARG A 212 -7.57 -17.83 7.93
CA ARG A 212 -7.35 -18.28 9.31
C ARG A 212 -8.31 -19.39 9.71
N ILE A 213 -9.59 -19.27 9.35
CA ILE A 213 -10.59 -20.32 9.60
C ILE A 213 -10.18 -21.61 8.89
N PHE A 214 -9.87 -21.54 7.60
CA PHE A 214 -9.45 -22.70 6.81
C PHE A 214 -8.17 -23.35 7.37
N SER A 215 -7.18 -22.54 7.74
CA SER A 215 -5.96 -23.02 8.39
C SER A 215 -6.25 -23.79 9.69
N GLN A 216 -7.18 -23.29 10.52
CA GLN A 216 -7.56 -23.97 11.76
C GLN A 216 -8.27 -25.30 11.47
N TYR A 217 -9.11 -25.37 10.43
CA TYR A 217 -9.72 -26.62 9.97
C TYR A 217 -8.66 -27.63 9.50
N CYS A 218 -7.69 -27.22 8.69
CA CYS A 218 -6.60 -28.09 8.25
C CYS A 218 -5.75 -28.60 9.42
N VAL A 219 -5.46 -27.76 10.42
CA VAL A 219 -4.73 -28.18 11.62
C VAL A 219 -5.53 -29.24 12.41
N LYS A 220 -6.85 -29.05 12.57
CA LYS A 220 -7.72 -30.04 13.23
C LYS A 220 -7.77 -31.37 12.45
N LEU A 221 -7.90 -31.30 11.13
CA LEU A 221 -7.90 -32.49 10.26
C LEU A 221 -6.56 -33.25 10.32
N LYS A 222 -5.43 -32.51 10.29
CA LYS A 222 -4.10 -33.10 10.48
C LYS A 222 -3.98 -33.78 11.83
N ALA A 223 -4.37 -33.11 12.91
CA ALA A 223 -4.33 -33.67 14.26
C ALA A 223 -5.18 -34.94 14.39
N ALA A 224 -6.40 -34.94 13.83
CA ALA A 224 -7.28 -36.10 13.80
C ALA A 224 -6.69 -37.27 12.99
N SER A 225 -6.08 -36.97 11.85
CA SER A 225 -5.43 -37.98 11.00
C SER A 225 -4.24 -38.63 11.69
N VAL A 226 -3.38 -37.83 12.34
CA VAL A 226 -2.24 -38.31 13.12
C VAL A 226 -2.70 -39.15 14.31
N ALA A 227 -3.75 -38.73 15.02
CA ALA A 227 -4.31 -39.49 16.14
C ALA A 227 -4.89 -40.84 15.68
N SER A 228 -5.59 -40.86 14.54
CA SER A 228 -6.13 -42.09 13.94
C SER A 228 -5.01 -43.04 13.53
N ALA A 229 -3.98 -42.54 12.83
CA ALA A 229 -2.82 -43.33 12.42
C ALA A 229 -2.09 -43.95 13.61
N ARG A 230 -1.85 -43.16 14.68
CA ARG A 230 -1.19 -43.64 15.90
C ARG A 230 -2.02 -44.71 16.61
N LYS A 231 -3.35 -44.60 16.60
CA LYS A 231 -4.25 -45.61 17.17
C LYS A 231 -4.22 -46.90 16.36
N ALA A 232 -4.23 -46.81 15.03
CA ALA A 232 -4.12 -47.95 14.13
C ALA A 232 -2.77 -48.66 14.32
N GLU A 233 -1.67 -47.90 14.36
CA GLU A 233 -0.33 -48.41 14.61
C GLU A 233 -0.24 -49.14 15.96
N GLY A 234 -0.74 -48.54 17.04
CA GLY A 234 -0.78 -49.18 18.36
C GLY A 234 -1.61 -50.47 18.37
N GLY A 235 -2.71 -50.51 17.61
CA GLY A 235 -3.54 -51.71 17.44
C GLY A 235 -2.80 -52.84 16.73
N VAL A 236 -2.13 -52.52 15.61
CA VAL A 236 -1.34 -53.47 14.81
C VAL A 236 -0.15 -53.99 15.62
N MET A 237 0.61 -53.11 16.25
CA MET A 237 1.76 -53.48 17.09
C MET A 237 1.34 -54.39 18.24
N GLY A 238 0.18 -54.12 18.87
CA GLY A 238 -0.39 -54.96 19.92
C GLY A 238 -0.81 -56.35 19.43
N HIS A 239 -1.30 -56.48 18.19
CA HIS A 239 -1.59 -57.78 17.58
C HIS A 239 -0.30 -58.55 17.28
N LEU A 240 0.71 -57.88 16.73
CA LEU A 240 2.03 -58.47 16.47
C LEU A 240 2.70 -58.98 17.74
N THR A 241 2.67 -58.21 18.83
CA THR A 241 3.25 -58.66 20.11
C THR A 241 2.52 -59.88 20.68
N ARG A 242 1.19 -59.96 20.53
CA ARG A 242 0.43 -61.15 20.95
C ARG A 242 0.76 -62.38 20.10
N LEU A 243 0.89 -62.21 18.78
CA LEU A 243 1.27 -63.31 17.89
C LEU A 243 2.69 -63.82 18.20
N LEU A 244 3.64 -62.90 18.44
CA LEU A 244 5.00 -63.25 18.82
C LEU A 244 5.07 -63.94 20.20
N SER A 245 4.26 -63.52 21.17
CA SER A 245 4.21 -64.20 22.48
C SER A 245 3.61 -65.59 22.39
N THR A 246 2.60 -65.80 21.53
CA THR A 246 2.08 -67.15 21.24
C THR A 246 3.10 -68.02 20.51
N GLU A 247 3.88 -67.46 19.59
CA GLU A 247 4.96 -68.19 18.90
C GLU A 247 6.05 -68.62 19.90
N PHE A 248 6.45 -67.73 20.82
CA PHE A 248 7.42 -68.07 21.86
C PHE A 248 6.91 -69.20 22.78
N TRP A 249 5.64 -69.15 23.19
CA TRP A 249 5.02 -70.21 23.99
C TRP A 249 5.02 -71.55 23.25
N LEU A 250 4.63 -71.55 21.97
CA LEU A 250 4.63 -72.73 21.10
C LEU A 250 6.04 -73.30 20.95
N ARG A 251 7.05 -72.46 20.71
CA ARG A 251 8.45 -72.90 20.60
C ARG A 251 8.97 -73.50 21.91
N HIS A 252 8.57 -72.96 23.06
CA HIS A 252 8.98 -73.47 24.36
C HIS A 252 8.36 -74.83 24.69
N HIS A 253 7.10 -75.06 24.29
CA HIS A 253 6.38 -76.31 24.56
C HIS A 253 6.49 -77.35 23.43
N ALA A 254 6.99 -76.97 22.24
CA ALA A 254 7.14 -77.86 21.10
C ALA A 254 8.06 -79.05 21.39
N SER A 255 9.15 -78.87 22.15
CA SER A 255 10.04 -79.98 22.52
C SER A 255 9.32 -81.00 23.42
N GLY A 256 8.53 -80.53 24.38
CA GLY A 256 7.70 -81.38 25.24
C GLY A 256 6.61 -82.11 24.46
N LEU A 257 5.90 -81.41 23.56
CA LEU A 257 4.87 -82.00 22.71
C LEU A 257 5.44 -83.04 21.74
N MET A 258 6.59 -82.77 21.12
CA MET A 258 7.28 -83.72 20.25
C MET A 258 7.76 -84.94 21.01
N MET A 259 8.22 -84.79 22.26
CA MET A 259 8.60 -85.92 23.10
C MET A 259 7.39 -86.76 23.52
N VAL A 260 6.28 -86.14 23.91
CA VAL A 260 5.03 -86.85 24.20
C VAL A 260 4.51 -87.60 22.96
N LEU A 261 4.57 -86.96 21.77
CA LEU A 261 4.20 -87.58 20.51
C LEU A 261 5.09 -88.79 20.17
N ALA A 262 6.40 -88.66 20.36
CA ALA A 262 7.35 -89.75 20.15
C ALA A 262 7.10 -90.93 21.09
N ILE A 263 6.79 -90.66 22.37
CA ILE A 263 6.43 -91.69 23.35
C ILE A 263 5.11 -92.37 22.97
N LEU A 264 4.08 -91.61 22.56
CA LEU A 264 2.81 -92.16 22.11
C LEU A 264 2.99 -93.05 20.87
N LEU A 265 3.80 -92.61 19.89
CA LEU A 265 4.12 -93.39 18.70
C LEU A 265 4.88 -94.67 19.06
N ALA A 266 5.85 -94.60 19.97
CA ALA A 266 6.56 -95.78 20.45
C ALA A 266 5.62 -96.76 21.17
N ALA A 267 4.72 -96.27 22.01
CA ALA A 267 3.72 -97.10 22.69
C ALA A 267 2.73 -97.76 21.71
N LEU A 268 2.32 -97.05 20.66
CA LEU A 268 1.47 -97.58 19.59
C LEU A 268 2.19 -98.66 18.77
N LEU A 269 3.46 -98.45 18.44
CA LEU A 269 4.29 -99.44 17.74
C LEU A 269 4.52 -100.69 18.58
N MET A 270 4.67 -100.55 19.90
CA MET A 270 4.75 -101.69 20.82
C MET A 270 3.41 -102.40 21.03
N TRP A 271 2.29 -101.78 20.68
CA TRP A 271 0.95 -102.38 20.78
C TRP A 271 0.58 -103.19 19.53
N GLU A 272 1.14 -102.84 18.37
CA GLU A 272 0.89 -103.53 17.08
C GLU A 272 1.91 -104.63 16.74
N GLY A 273 2.99 -104.79 17.52
CA GLY A 273 4.01 -105.83 17.35
C GLY A 273 3.95 -106.92 18.42
#